data_AF-A0A7C1PPX9-F1
#
_entry.id   AF-A0A7C1PPX9-F1
#
_cell.length_a   1.000
_cell.length_b   1.000
_cell.length_c   1.000
_cell.angle_alpha   90.00
_cell.angle_beta   90.00
_cell.angle_gamma   90.00
#
_symmetry.space_group_name_H-M   'P 1'
#
loop_
_entity.id
_entity.type
_entity.pdbx_description
1 polymer ?
#
loop_
_entity_poly.entity_id
_entity_poly.type
_entity_poly.pdbx_seq_one_letter_code
_entity_poly.pdbx_strand_id
1 'polypeptide(L)'
;MEVIMKRIVVAIVFLTLMISFHGQLFAKGGNSIETALKAYNRGDFQRAVDLLKEQVKQRPDAGAYYLIGYGLYSLGRYNEASEFFSQA
;
A
#
# COMPACT_ATOMS: atom_id res chain seq x y z
N MET A 1 5.73 -16.74 -48.20
CA MET A 1 4.59 -16.23 -47.40
C MET A 1 4.45 -16.94 -46.05
N GLU A 2 4.70 -18.25 -45.99
CA GLU A 2 4.60 -19.06 -44.76
C GLU A 2 5.52 -18.60 -43.60
N VAL A 3 6.77 -18.23 -43.88
CA VAL A 3 7.74 -17.79 -42.87
C VAL A 3 7.36 -16.45 -42.23
N ILE A 4 6.80 -15.53 -43.02
CA ILE A 4 6.35 -14.20 -42.56
C ILE A 4 5.14 -14.37 -41.62
N MET A 5 4.20 -15.25 -41.98
CA MET A 5 3.03 -15.56 -41.16
C MET A 5 3.42 -16.15 -39.80
N LYS A 6 4.39 -17.07 -39.75
CA LYS A 6 4.89 -17.64 -38.49
C LYS A 6 5.51 -16.59 -37.57
N ARG A 7 6.27 -15.64 -38.12
CA ARG A 7 6.88 -14.53 -37.34
C ARG A 7 5.82 -13.59 -36.78
N ILE A 8 4.76 -13.30 -37.54
CA ILE A 8 3.63 -12.48 -37.08
C ILE A 8 2.90 -13.18 -35.92
N VAL A 9 2.64 -14.48 -36.05
CA VAL A 9 1.99 -15.27 -34.99
C VAL A 9 2.82 -15.27 -33.71
N VAL A 10 4.15 -15.47 -33.81
CA VAL A 10 5.05 -15.41 -32.64
C VAL A 10 5.06 -14.02 -32.00
N ALA A 11 5.07 -12.95 -32.79
CA ALA A 11 5.03 -11.58 -32.27
C ALA A 11 3.72 -11.27 -31.53
N ILE A 12 2.58 -11.76 -32.03
CA ILE A 12 1.27 -11.58 -31.39
C ILE A 12 1.20 -12.36 -30.06
N VAL A 13 1.70 -13.60 -30.03
CA VAL A 13 1.79 -14.39 -28.79
C VAL A 13 2.68 -13.67 -27.77
N PHE A 14 3.81 -13.11 -28.19
CA PHE A 14 4.69 -12.36 -27.30
C PHE A 14 4.05 -11.07 -26.76
N LEU A 15 3.31 -10.36 -27.63
CA LEU A 15 2.57 -9.15 -27.26
C LEU A 15 1.47 -9.46 -26.23
N THR A 16 0.71 -10.53 -26.41
CA THR A 16 -0.34 -10.95 -25.47
C THR A 16 0.22 -11.40 -24.13
N LEU A 17 1.39 -12.05 -24.11
CA LEU A 17 2.11 -12.39 -22.89
C LEU A 17 2.61 -11.14 -22.13
N MET A 18 3.09 -10.12 -22.84
CA MET A 18 3.54 -8.85 -22.24
C MET A 18 2.39 -8.02 -21.65
N ILE A 19 1.20 -8.05 -22.27
CA ILE A 19 0.00 -7.37 -21.75
C ILE A 19 -0.48 -8.05 -20.46
N SER A 20 -0.39 -9.38 -20.38
CA SER A 20 -0.79 -10.14 -19.19
C SER A 20 0.12 -9.87 -17.98
N PHE A 21 1.33 -9.34 -18.19
CA PHE A 21 2.31 -9.05 -17.13
C PHE A 21 2.16 -7.65 -16.51
N HIS A 22 1.32 -6.77 -17.05
CA HIS A 22 1.16 -5.40 -16.54
C HIS A 22 0.38 -5.31 -15.21
N GLY A 23 -0.31 -6.37 -14.78
CA GLY A 23 -1.20 -6.34 -13.62
C GLY A 23 -0.54 -6.55 -12.25
N GLN A 24 0.67 -7.11 -12.19
CA GLN A 24 1.28 -7.49 -10.91
C GLN A 24 2.16 -6.40 -10.27
N LEU A 25 2.45 -5.30 -10.97
CA LEU A 25 3.30 -4.23 -10.42
C LEU A 25 2.54 -3.22 -9.54
N PHE A 26 1.20 -3.21 -9.58
CA PHE A 26 0.36 -2.32 -8.78
C PHE A 26 -0.31 -3.00 -7.58
N ALA A 27 -0.01 -4.26 -7.30
CA ALA A 27 -0.43 -4.90 -6.06
C ALA A 27 0.45 -4.49 -4.86
N LYS A 28 0.77 -3.19 -4.75
CA LYS A 28 1.18 -2.60 -3.46
C LYS A 28 -0.12 -2.48 -2.67
N GLY A 29 -0.46 -3.53 -1.91
CA GLY A 29 -1.70 -3.64 -1.17
C GLY A 29 -2.04 -2.36 -0.40
N GLY A 30 -2.98 -1.61 -0.99
CA GLY A 30 -3.80 -0.56 -0.42
C GLY A 30 -3.12 0.47 0.47
N ASN A 31 -2.85 1.65 -0.10
CA ASN A 31 -2.83 2.91 0.65
C ASN A 31 -4.26 3.30 1.10
N SER A 32 -5.04 2.35 1.62
CA SER A 32 -6.41 2.59 2.11
C SER A 32 -6.43 2.51 3.62
N ILE A 33 -7.30 3.32 4.24
CA ILE A 33 -7.58 3.27 5.68
C ILE A 33 -7.98 1.85 6.10
N GLU A 34 -8.74 1.12 5.27
CA GLU A 34 -9.13 -0.26 5.53
C GLU A 34 -7.92 -1.20 5.67
N THR A 35 -6.91 -1.05 4.82
CA THR A 35 -5.68 -1.86 4.88
C THR A 35 -4.90 -1.56 6.16
N ALA A 36 -4.81 -0.29 6.55
CA ALA A 36 -4.18 0.10 7.80
C ALA A 36 -4.93 -0.44 9.03
N LEU A 37 -6.26 -0.34 9.05
CA LEU A 37 -7.10 -0.89 10.11
C LEU A 37 -6.98 -2.43 10.20
N LYS A 38 -6.88 -3.11 9.06
CA LYS A 38 -6.66 -4.55 9.02
C LYS A 38 -5.29 -4.93 9.58
N ALA A 39 -4.24 -4.16 9.28
CA ALA A 39 -2.92 -4.36 9.87
C ALA A 39 -2.95 -4.12 11.39
N TYR A 40 -3.63 -3.06 11.83
CA TYR A 40 -3.84 -2.73 13.24
C TYR A 40 -4.57 -3.86 14.00
N ASN A 41 -5.67 -4.37 13.44
CA ASN A 41 -6.45 -5.46 14.02
C ASN A 41 -5.66 -6.79 14.10
N ARG A 42 -4.59 -6.93 13.30
CA ARG A 42 -3.68 -8.07 13.33
C ARG A 42 -2.52 -7.86 14.30
N GLY A 43 -2.43 -6.71 14.96
CA GLY A 43 -1.31 -6.32 15.81
C GLY A 43 -0.05 -5.91 15.03
N ASP A 44 -0.13 -5.78 13.71
CA ASP A 44 0.97 -5.27 12.88
C ASP A 44 0.97 -3.73 12.91
N PHE A 45 1.28 -3.20 14.10
CA PHE A 45 1.23 -1.77 14.37
C PHE A 45 2.23 -0.97 13.54
N GLN A 46 3.39 -1.55 13.22
CA GLN A 46 4.40 -0.88 12.40
C GLN A 46 3.87 -0.64 10.99
N ARG A 47 3.31 -1.68 10.35
CA ARG A 47 2.69 -1.54 9.04
C ARG A 47 1.48 -0.60 9.05
N ALA A 48 0.65 -0.66 10.10
CA ALA A 48 -0.48 0.24 10.26
C ALA A 48 -0.04 1.71 10.31
N VAL A 49 0.99 2.01 11.11
CA VAL A 49 1.57 3.36 11.22
C VAL A 49 2.12 3.84 9.88
N ASP A 50 2.85 3.00 9.15
CA ASP A 50 3.45 3.39 7.87
C ASP A 50 2.38 3.72 6.82
N LEU A 51 1.33 2.91 6.75
CA LEU A 51 0.18 3.15 5.87
C LEU A 51 -0.55 4.45 6.23
N LEU A 52 -0.81 4.68 7.52
CA LEU A 52 -1.51 5.88 7.99
C LEU A 52 -0.68 7.16 7.83
N LYS A 53 0.65 7.09 8.00
CA LYS A 53 1.57 8.22 7.81
C LYS A 53 1.56 8.74 6.37
N GLU A 54 1.41 7.86 5.38
CA GLU A 54 1.22 8.28 3.99
C GLU A 54 -0.15 8.94 3.78
N GLN A 55 -1.20 8.47 4.46
CA GLN A 55 -2.56 9.03 4.36
C GLN A 55 -2.66 10.44 4.93
N VAL A 56 -2.16 10.67 6.15
CA VAL A 56 -2.26 11.98 6.82
C VAL A 56 -1.50 13.09 6.07
N LYS A 57 -0.50 12.74 5.25
CA LYS A 57 0.19 13.69 4.36
C LYS A 57 -0.71 14.19 3.23
N GLN A 58 -1.61 13.35 2.72
CA GLN A 58 -2.52 13.68 1.62
C GLN A 58 -3.81 14.33 2.15
N ARG A 59 -4.36 13.74 3.22
CA ARG A 59 -5.55 14.22 3.89
C ARG A 59 -5.36 14.09 5.40
N PRO A 60 -5.02 15.20 6.08
CA PRO A 60 -5.01 15.24 7.53
C PRO A 60 -6.40 14.86 8.06
N ASP A 61 -6.43 13.91 8.99
CA ASP A 61 -7.64 13.40 9.61
C ASP A 61 -7.33 13.08 11.08
N ALA A 62 -8.17 13.57 11.98
CA ALA A 62 -8.01 13.38 13.43
C ALA A 62 -7.99 11.88 13.82
N GLY A 63 -8.85 11.07 13.21
CA GLY A 63 -8.92 9.64 13.45
C GLY A 63 -7.64 8.92 13.03
N ALA A 64 -7.08 9.29 11.87
CA ALA A 64 -5.82 8.76 11.39
C ALA A 64 -4.64 9.13 12.31
N TYR A 65 -4.58 10.38 12.81
CA TYR A 65 -3.55 10.78 13.78
C TYR A 65 -3.65 10.02 15.10
N TYR A 66 -4.86 9.82 15.61
CA TYR A 66 -5.10 9.01 16.80
C TYR A 66 -4.62 7.56 16.62
N LEU A 67 -4.94 6.94 15.48
CA LEU A 67 -4.53 5.56 15.17
C LEU A 67 -3.01 5.43 15.01
N ILE A 68 -2.33 6.44 14.43
CA ILE A 68 -0.87 6.49 14.38
C ILE A 68 -0.30 6.56 15.79
N GLY A 69 -0.81 7.47 16.63
CA GLY A 69 -0.39 7.63 18.02
C GLY A 69 -0.53 6.32 18.80
N TYR A 70 -1.68 5.64 18.68
CA TYR A 70 -1.90 4.36 19.34
C TYR A 70 -0.96 3.26 18.81
N GLY A 71 -0.77 3.18 17.49
CA GLY A 71 0.15 2.23 16.90
C GLY A 71 1.58 2.42 17.42
N LEU A 72 2.04 3.67 17.50
CA LEU A 72 3.35 4.03 18.07
C LEU A 72 3.44 3.71 19.56
N TYR A 73 2.38 3.96 20.32
CA TYR A 73 2.29 3.59 21.73
C TYR A 73 2.44 2.06 21.91
N SER A 74 1.75 1.28 21.08
CA SER A 74 1.81 -0.19 21.10
C SER A 74 3.19 -0.75 20.72
N LEU A 75 3.99 0.03 20.00
CA LEU A 75 5.38 -0.27 19.66
C LEU A 75 6.39 0.24 20.73
N GLY A 76 5.92 0.88 21.80
CA GLY A 76 6.76 1.48 22.84
C GLY A 76 7.40 2.81 22.44
N ARG A 77 7.00 3.40 21.32
CA ARG A 77 7.53 4.67 20.79
C ARG A 77 6.75 5.86 21.37
N TYR A 78 6.81 6.02 22.68
CA TYR A 78 5.93 6.93 23.43
C TYR A 78 6.10 8.41 23.07
N ASN A 79 7.32 8.86 22.80
CA ASN A 79 7.58 10.25 22.43
C ASN A 79 6.88 10.60 21.11
N GLU A 80 7.06 9.77 20.08
CA GLU A 80 6.38 9.97 18.80
C GLU A 80 4.87 9.81 18.93
N ALA A 81 4.40 8.86 19.74
CA ALA A 81 2.97 8.70 20.01
C ALA A 81 2.36 10.00 20.56
N SER A 82 3.05 10.66 21.51
CA SER A 82 2.60 11.93 22.08
C SER A 82 2.51 13.06 21.06
N GLU A 83 3.45 13.12 20.11
CA GLU A 83 3.41 14.12 19.03
C GLU A 83 2.20 13.91 18.11
N PHE A 84 1.87 12.65 17.82
CA PHE A 84 0.72 12.33 16.98
C PHE A 84 -0.61 12.48 17.72
N PHE A 85 -0.66 12.20 19.01
CA PHE A 85 -1.85 12.42 19.83
C PHE A 85 -2.18 13.91 20.02
N SER A 86 -1.19 14.81 19.99
CA SER A 86 -1.45 16.25 20.06
C SER A 86 -1.96 16.84 18.74
N GLN A 87 -1.81 16.12 17.63
CA GLN A 87 -2.29 16.50 16.30
C GLN A 87 -3.66 15.89 15.94
N ALA A 88 -4.09 14.88 16.70
CA ALA A 88 -5.41 14.27 16.57
C ALA A 88 -6.50 15.18 17.14
#